data_AF-A0A6C0C4M9-F1
#
_entry.id   AF-A0A6C0C4M9-F1
#
_cell.length_a   1.000
_cell.length_b   1.000
_cell.length_c   1.000
_cell.angle_alpha   90.00
_cell.angle_beta   90.00
_cell.angle_gamma   90.00
#
_symmetry.space_group_name_H-M   'P 1'
#
loop_
_entity.id
_entity.type
_entity.pdbx_description
1 polymer ?
#
loop_
_entity_poly.entity_id
_entity_poly.type
_entity_poly.pdbx_seq_one_letter_code
_entity_poly.pdbx_strand_id
1 'polypeptide(L)' 'MKKTNIRINNMFLIKDNSKYFISDISDSDMWINTIDLNDHKGNDVTTYYKELSEQYGVNYNINFITSQSGG' A
#
# COMPACT_ATOMS: atom_id res chain seq x y z
N MET A 1 10.47 3.96 -8.52
CA MET A 1 9.57 3.20 -7.62
C MET A 1 10.34 2.38 -6.60
N LYS A 2 9.75 2.17 -5.42
CA LYS A 2 10.27 1.38 -4.32
C LYS A 2 9.14 0.59 -3.67
N LYS A 3 9.45 -0.64 -3.25
CA LYS A 3 8.56 -1.43 -2.40
C LYS A 3 8.44 -0.77 -1.02
N THR A 4 7.27 -0.85 -0.44
CA THR A 4 7.01 -0.50 0.96
C THR A 4 6.42 -1.70 1.69
N ASN A 5 6.48 -1.67 3.03
CA ASN A 5 5.76 -2.61 3.88
C ASN A 5 4.43 -2.03 4.36
N ILE A 6 3.93 -1.02 3.66
CA ILE A 6 2.65 -0.38 3.97
C ILE A 6 1.60 -1.08 3.12
N ARG A 7 0.46 -1.41 3.73
CA ARG A 7 -0.68 -2.05 3.08
C ARG A 7 -1.96 -1.28 3.38
N ILE A 8 -2.89 -1.32 2.44
CA ILE A 8 -4.26 -0.85 2.61
C ILE A 8 -5.17 -1.99 2.16
N ASN A 9 -6.03 -2.48 3.05
CA ASN A 9 -6.90 -3.63 2.81
C ASN A 9 -6.13 -4.84 2.26
N ASN A 10 -5.01 -5.18 2.91
CA ASN A 10 -4.06 -6.24 2.53
C ASN A 10 -3.24 -6.00 1.26
N MET A 11 -3.50 -4.95 0.49
CA MET A 11 -2.76 -4.65 -0.74
C MET A 11 -1.52 -3.81 -0.46
N PHE A 12 -0.36 -4.16 -1.02
CA PHE A 12 0.88 -3.41 -0.80
C PHE A 12 0.88 -2.06 -1.49
N LEU A 13 1.55 -1.07 -0.90
CA LEU A 13 1.79 0.22 -1.52
C LEU A 13 3.15 0.26 -2.22
N ILE A 14 3.15 0.76 -3.45
CA ILE A 14 4.34 1.12 -4.23
C ILE A 14 4.60 2.61 -4.01
N LYS A 15 5.81 2.96 -3.59
CA LYS A 15 6.24 4.36 -3.50
C LYS A 15 6.92 4.77 -4.80
N ASP A 16 6.44 5.82 -5.43
CA ASP A 16 7.09 6.44 -6.58
C ASP A 16 7.28 7.92 -6.34
N ASN A 17 8.54 8.33 -6.14
CA ASN A 17 8.88 9.67 -5.67
C ASN A 17 8.12 10.03 -4.37
N SER A 18 7.24 11.03 -4.44
CA SER A 18 6.42 11.52 -3.32
C SER A 18 5.00 10.97 -3.33
N LYS A 19 4.71 10.00 -4.20
CA LYS A 19 3.39 9.40 -4.37
C LYS A 19 3.37 7.94 -3.94
N TYR A 20 2.20 7.49 -3.52
CA TYR A 20 1.90 6.11 -3.15
C TYR A 20 0.81 5.56 -4.06
N PHE A 21 1.05 4.37 -4.59
CA PHE A 21 0.14 3.67 -5.47
C PHE A 21 -0.23 2.33 -4.84
N ILE A 22 -1.51 1.98 -4.88
CA ILE A 22 -1.96 0.67 -4.42
C ILE A 22 -1.59 -0.37 -5.47
N SER A 23 -0.97 -1.47 -5.04
CA SER A 23 -0.70 -2.61 -5.92
C SER A 23 -1.88 -3.58 -5.96
N ASP A 24 -1.87 -4.46 -6.94
CA ASP A 24 -2.73 -5.63 -7.04
C ASP A 24 -2.16 -6.86 -6.31
N ILE A 25 -1.04 -6.70 -5.58
CA ILE A 25 -0.40 -7.76 -4.81
C ILE A 25 -0.88 -7.70 -3.36
N SER A 26 -1.44 -8.81 -2.87
CA SER A 26 -1.80 -9.02 -1.45
C SER A 26 -0.92 -10.05 -0.76
N ASP A 27 -0.33 -10.98 -1.52
CA ASP A 27 0.54 -12.03 -1.02
C ASP A 27 1.95 -11.51 -0.75
N SER A 28 2.53 -11.92 0.39
CA SER A 28 3.82 -11.41 0.83
C SER A 28 4.99 -12.02 0.06
N ASP A 29 4.90 -13.30 -0.31
CA ASP A 29 5.95 -13.97 -1.09
C ASP A 29 5.98 -13.44 -2.51
N MET A 30 4.81 -13.24 -3.12
CA MET A 30 4.66 -12.57 -4.42
C MET A 30 5.28 -11.17 -4.35
N TRP A 31 4.95 -10.38 -3.34
CA TRP A 31 5.51 -9.02 -3.20
C TRP A 31 7.03 -9.02 -3.10
N ILE A 32 7.62 -9.95 -2.37
CA ILE A 32 9.09 -10.09 -2.25
C ILE A 32 9.69 -10.47 -3.60
N ASN A 33 9.07 -11.39 -4.33
CA ASN A 33 9.59 -11.93 -5.58
C ASN A 33 9.31 -11.06 -6.82
N THR A 34 8.35 -10.13 -6.78
CA THR A 34 8.07 -9.21 -7.89
C THR A 34 9.24 -8.29 -8.16
N ILE A 35 9.80 -8.33 -9.38
CA ILE A 35 10.93 -7.47 -9.77
C ILE A 35 10.42 -6.17 -10.40
N ASP A 36 9.49 -6.27 -11.36
CA ASP A 36 8.90 -5.10 -12.02
C ASP A 36 7.64 -4.65 -11.28
N LEU A 37 7.68 -3.41 -10.78
CA LEU A 37 6.55 -2.82 -10.06
C LEU A 37 5.59 -2.07 -10.99
N ASN A 38 5.94 -1.82 -12.25
CA ASN A 38 5.08 -1.08 -13.18
C ASN A 38 3.81 -1.86 -13.48
N ASP A 39 3.93 -3.18 -13.71
CA ASP A 39 2.81 -4.05 -14.06
C ASP A 39 1.77 -4.18 -12.93
N HIS A 40 2.23 -3.94 -11.70
CA HIS A 40 1.45 -4.02 -10.47
C HIS A 40 1.06 -2.63 -9.94
N LYS A 41 1.34 -1.55 -10.67
CA LYS A 41 1.03 -0.18 -10.24
C LYS A 41 -0.42 0.14 -10.52
N GLY A 42 -1.24 0.15 -9.46
CA GLY A 42 -2.63 0.59 -9.53
C GLY A 42 -2.80 2.08 -9.26
N ASN A 43 -3.93 2.42 -8.64
CA ASN A 43 -4.37 3.80 -8.42
C ASN A 43 -3.47 4.58 -7.46
N ASP A 44 -3.36 5.90 -7.69
CA ASP A 44 -2.72 6.83 -6.74
C ASP A 44 -3.59 6.93 -5.47
N VAL A 45 -3.04 6.50 -4.35
CA VAL A 45 -3.68 6.53 -3.03
C VAL A 45 -2.92 7.45 -2.07
N THR A 46 -2.12 8.38 -2.59
CA THR A 46 -1.25 9.26 -1.79
C THR A 46 -2.02 10.04 -0.74
N THR A 47 -3.11 10.70 -1.11
CA THR A 47 -3.93 11.49 -0.19
C THR A 47 -4.54 10.58 0.88
N TYR A 48 -5.12 9.45 0.46
CA TYR A 48 -5.75 8.50 1.36
C TYR A 48 -4.78 7.90 2.38
N TYR A 49 -3.59 7.49 1.92
CA TYR A 49 -2.53 7.01 2.82
C TYR A 49 -2.07 8.10 3.80
N LYS A 50 -1.92 9.35 3.35
CA LYS A 50 -1.51 10.45 4.25
C LYS A 50 -2.55 10.70 5.34
N GLU A 51 -3.83 10.75 4.98
CA GLU A 51 -4.92 10.90 5.95
C GLU A 51 -4.92 9.78 6.99
N LEU A 52 -4.77 8.53 6.56
CA LEU A 52 -4.66 7.39 7.47
C LEU A 52 -3.39 7.46 8.34
N SER A 53 -2.26 7.81 7.75
CA SER A 53 -0.99 7.92 8.46
C SER A 53 -1.01 9.01 9.53
N GLU A 54 -1.62 10.17 9.22
CA GLU A 54 -1.81 11.27 10.16
C GLU A 54 -2.82 10.92 11.25
N GLN A 55 -3.96 10.31 10.88
CA GLN A 55 -5.01 9.91 11.82
C GLN A 55 -4.50 8.92 12.87
N TYR A 56 -3.70 7.93 12.47
CA TYR A 56 -3.23 6.87 13.35
C TYR A 56 -1.80 7.12 13.88
N GLY A 57 -1.10 8.12 13.38
CA GLY A 57 0.29 8.42 13.76
C GLY A 57 1.30 7.33 13.34
N VAL A 58 0.97 6.51 12.33
CA VAL A 58 1.80 5.39 11.87
C VAL A 58 2.18 5.57 10.41
N ASN A 59 3.47 5.37 10.08
CA ASN A 59 4.00 5.63 8.74
C ASN A 59 4.95 4.53 8.19
N TYR A 60 5.11 3.40 8.89
CA TYR A 60 5.90 2.26 8.41
C TYR A 60 5.30 0.92 8.86
N ASN A 61 5.49 -0.12 8.05
CA ASN A 61 5.19 -1.53 8.36
C ASN A 61 3.78 -1.77 8.96
N ILE A 62 2.75 -1.27 8.28
CA ILE A 62 1.36 -1.28 8.74
C ILE A 62 0.43 -1.76 7.64
N ASN A 63 -0.69 -2.37 8.02
CA ASN A 63 -1.81 -2.66 7.15
C ASN A 63 -3.05 -1.93 7.64
N PHE A 64 -3.49 -0.91 6.91
CA PHE A 64 -4.71 -0.18 7.21
C PHE A 64 -5.93 -0.97 6.73
N ILE A 65 -6.74 -1.45 7.66
CA ILE A 65 -8.01 -2.12 7.36
C ILE A 65 -9.12 -1.07 7.40
N THR A 66 -9.62 -0.69 6.23
CA THR A 66 -10.62 0.37 6.07
C THR A 66 -11.94 -0.15 5.50
N SER A 67 -11.92 -1.32 4.86
CA SER A 67 -13.14 -2.06 4.53
C SER A 67 -13.63 -2.83 5.76
N GLN A 68 -14.51 -2.21 6.53
CA GLN A 68 -15.26 -2.91 7.58
C GLN A 68 -16.49 -3.58 6.93
N SER A 69 -16.35 -4.83 6.50
CA SER A 69 -17.49 -5.70 6.17
C SER A 69 -17.82 -6.51 7.43
N GLY A 70 -18.43 -5.87 8.43
CA GLY A 70 -18.82 -6.53 9.66
C GLY A 70 -20.32 -6.43 9.89
N GLY A 71 -21.02 -7.56 9.75
CA GLY A 71 -22.33 -7.84 10.37
C GLY A 71 -23.55 -7.45 9.57
#